data_AF-A0A346QWQ2-F1
#
_entry.id   AF-A0A346QWQ2-F1
#
_cell.length_a   1.000
_cell.length_b   1.000
_cell.length_c   1.000
_cell.angle_alpha   90.00
_cell.angle_beta   90.00
_cell.angle_gamma   90.00
#
_symmetry.space_group_name_H-M   'P 1'
#
loop_
_entity.id
_entity.type
_entity.pdbx_description
1 polymer ?
#
loop_
_entity_poly.entity_id
_entity_poly.type
_entity_poly.pdbx_seq_one_letter_code
_entity_poly.pdbx_strand_id
1 'polypeptide(L)'
;MCDIVTEVGADFIKTSTGFGIAGATLADIELFKKHIGSNVKIKAAGGIKTREDLEAFINAGASRIGTSSAVKLLTGEAVTGY
;
A
#
# COMPACT_ATOMS: atom_id res chain seq x y z
N MET A 1 -9.92 -8.82 10.25
CA MET A 1 -8.73 -9.25 9.47
C MET A 1 -7.46 -8.62 10.04
N CYS A 2 -7.39 -7.29 10.21
CA CYS A 2 -6.24 -6.62 10.84
C CYS A 2 -5.84 -7.21 12.19
N ASP A 3 -6.80 -7.48 13.06
CA ASP A 3 -6.54 -8.06 14.39
C ASP A 3 -5.91 -9.45 14.27
N ILE A 4 -6.49 -10.32 13.43
CA ILE A 4 -5.96 -11.67 13.14
C ILE A 4 -4.53 -11.61 12.61
N VAL A 5 -4.23 -10.70 11.66
CA VAL A 5 -2.87 -10.54 11.10
C VAL A 5 -1.86 -10.23 12.22
N THR A 6 -2.28 -9.44 13.21
CA THR A 6 -1.46 -9.13 14.39
C THR A 6 -1.31 -10.33 15.30
N GLU A 7 -2.41 -11.01 15.62
CA GLU A 7 -2.45 -12.18 16.51
C GLU A 7 -1.57 -13.32 16.02
N VAL A 8 -1.55 -13.56 14.70
CA VAL A 8 -0.72 -14.62 14.09
C VAL A 8 0.75 -14.20 13.89
N GLY A 9 1.11 -12.96 14.23
CA GLY A 9 2.49 -12.48 14.17
C GLY A 9 3.02 -12.22 12.77
N ALA A 10 2.17 -11.86 11.80
CA ALA A 10 2.64 -11.53 10.46
C ALA A 10 3.37 -10.17 10.42
N ASP A 11 4.44 -10.06 9.63
CA ASP A 11 5.22 -8.83 9.53
C ASP A 11 4.51 -7.69 8.77
N PHE A 12 3.64 -8.05 7.82
CA PHE A 12 2.97 -7.10 6.94
C PHE A 12 1.52 -7.46 6.70
N ILE A 13 0.68 -6.43 6.65
CA ILE A 13 -0.62 -6.45 5.98
C ILE A 13 -0.51 -5.76 4.61
N LYS A 14 -1.21 -6.28 3.59
CA LYS A 14 -1.19 -5.76 2.22
C LYS A 14 -2.61 -5.39 1.78
N THR A 15 -2.77 -4.24 1.11
CA THR A 15 -4.09 -3.75 0.66
C THR A 15 -4.70 -4.62 -0.44
N SER A 16 -4.03 -4.76 -1.59
CA SER A 16 -4.68 -5.32 -2.79
C SER A 16 -3.75 -6.26 -3.58
N THR A 17 -4.35 -7.21 -4.30
CA THR A 17 -3.60 -8.17 -5.14
C THR A 17 -3.14 -7.54 -6.46
N GLY A 18 -3.89 -6.57 -6.99
CA GLY A 18 -3.73 -6.01 -8.33
C GLY A 18 -4.56 -6.71 -9.40
N PHE A 19 -5.29 -7.78 -9.05
CA PHE A 19 -6.15 -8.55 -9.95
C PHE A 19 -7.66 -8.42 -9.62
N GLY A 20 -7.99 -7.76 -8.51
CA GLY A 20 -9.38 -7.45 -8.14
C GLY A 20 -9.92 -6.22 -8.87
N ILE A 21 -11.11 -5.79 -8.48
CA ILE A 21 -11.80 -4.62 -9.07
C ILE A 21 -11.29 -3.27 -8.53
N ALA A 22 -10.48 -3.26 -7.48
CA ALA A 22 -10.00 -2.06 -6.81
C ALA A 22 -8.54 -2.18 -6.34
N GLY A 23 -7.87 -1.03 -6.26
CA GLY A 23 -6.50 -0.86 -5.76
C GLY A 23 -6.45 -0.48 -4.28
N ALA A 24 -5.32 0.10 -3.85
CA ALA A 24 -5.20 0.67 -2.51
C ALA A 24 -5.91 2.03 -2.44
N THR A 25 -6.50 2.35 -1.29
CA THR A 25 -7.00 3.70 -0.98
C THR A 25 -6.38 4.22 0.32
N LEU A 26 -6.36 5.54 0.52
CA LEU A 26 -5.86 6.11 1.79
C LEU A 26 -6.71 5.66 2.99
N ALA A 27 -8.02 5.49 2.79
CA ALA A 27 -8.93 4.96 3.81
C ALA A 27 -8.54 3.54 4.26
N ASP A 28 -8.03 2.70 3.34
CA ASP A 28 -7.54 1.36 3.71
C ASP A 28 -6.31 1.44 4.62
N ILE A 29 -5.41 2.40 4.38
CA ILE A 29 -4.21 2.59 5.22
C ILE A 29 -4.59 3.09 6.61
N GLU A 30 -5.51 4.04 6.69
CA GLU A 30 -6.03 4.54 7.97
C GLU A 30 -6.72 3.44 8.76
N LEU A 31 -7.55 2.63 8.09
CA LEU A 31 -8.20 1.45 8.68
C LEU A 31 -7.15 0.46 9.18
N PHE A 32 -6.16 0.11 8.37
CA PHE A 32 -5.11 -0.82 8.78
C PHE A 32 -4.35 -0.28 9.99
N LYS A 33 -3.89 0.97 9.94
CA LYS A 33 -3.13 1.62 11.02
C LYS A 33 -3.89 1.69 12.33
N LYS A 34 -5.23 1.83 12.28
CA LYS A 34 -6.09 1.83 13.46
C LYS A 34 -6.19 0.46 14.13
N HIS A 35 -6.06 -0.62 13.38
CA HIS A 35 -6.43 -1.96 13.85
C HIS A 35 -5.27 -2.97 13.90
N ILE A 36 -4.15 -2.74 13.20
CA ILE A 36 -2.98 -3.62 13.32
C ILE A 36 -2.15 -3.27 14.56
N GLY A 37 -1.46 -4.26 15.11
CA GLY A 37 -0.49 -4.05 16.18
C GLY A 37 0.77 -3.31 15.71
N SER A 38 1.48 -2.70 16.67
CA SER A 38 2.67 -1.89 16.41
C SER A 38 3.83 -2.61 15.69
N ASN A 39 3.86 -3.94 15.73
CA ASN A 39 4.84 -4.78 15.06
C ASN A 39 4.48 -5.10 13.59
N VAL A 40 3.24 -4.85 13.17
CA VAL A 40 2.78 -5.12 11.79
C VAL A 40 2.94 -3.87 10.93
N LYS A 41 3.55 -4.03 9.76
CA LYS A 41 3.77 -2.95 8.79
C LYS A 41 2.73 -2.99 7.68
N ILE A 42 2.54 -1.87 6.99
CA ILE A 42 1.56 -1.77 5.90
C ILE A 42 2.29 -1.76 4.55
N LYS A 43 1.82 -2.61 3.61
CA LYS A 43 2.18 -2.55 2.19
C LYS A 43 0.99 -2.07 1.36
N ALA A 44 1.05 -0.83 0.87
CA ALA A 44 0.09 -0.32 -0.10
C ALA A 44 0.41 -0.88 -1.49
N ALA A 45 -0.57 -1.48 -2.17
CA ALA A 45 -0.38 -2.05 -3.49
C ALA A 45 -1.67 -2.00 -4.33
N GLY A 46 -1.49 -1.81 -5.64
CA GLY A 46 -2.57 -1.75 -6.63
C GLY A 46 -2.96 -0.32 -6.99
N GLY A 47 -2.80 0.04 -8.26
CA GLY A 47 -3.23 1.34 -8.79
C GLY A 47 -2.31 2.53 -8.52
N ILE A 48 -1.16 2.34 -7.86
CA ILE A 48 -0.23 3.43 -7.50
C ILE A 48 0.61 3.80 -8.73
N LYS A 49 0.23 4.90 -9.41
CA LYS A 49 0.76 5.31 -10.73
C LYS A 49 1.30 6.73 -10.80
N THR A 50 1.19 7.50 -9.72
CA THR A 50 1.78 8.84 -9.63
C THR A 50 2.76 8.92 -8.47
N ARG A 51 3.68 9.89 -8.52
CA ARG A 51 4.59 10.14 -7.40
C ARG A 51 3.81 10.65 -6.20
N GLU A 52 2.80 11.46 -6.45
CA GLU A 52 1.88 12.03 -5.47
C GLU A 52 1.14 10.93 -4.71
N ASP A 53 0.63 9.90 -5.40
CA ASP A 53 0.02 8.73 -4.76
C ASP A 53 1.04 8.02 -3.86
N LEU A 54 2.23 7.75 -4.38
CA LEU A 54 3.30 7.08 -3.64
C LEU A 54 3.64 7.82 -2.34
N GLU A 55 3.81 9.14 -2.42
CA GLU A 55 4.08 10.00 -1.26
C GLU A 55 2.89 10.02 -0.29
N ALA A 56 1.65 10.12 -0.79
CA ALA A 56 0.45 10.10 0.03
C ALA A 56 0.31 8.79 0.82
N PHE A 57 0.57 7.64 0.20
CA PHE A 57 0.53 6.34 0.89
C PHE A 57 1.61 6.22 1.97
N ILE A 58 2.83 6.67 1.69
CA ILE A 58 3.92 6.68 2.69
C ILE A 58 3.55 7.56 3.88
N ASN A 59 3.06 8.79 3.60
CA ASN A 59 2.66 9.75 4.63
C ASN A 59 1.48 9.24 5.48
N ALA A 60 0.54 8.49 4.89
CA ALA A 60 -0.56 7.88 5.62
C ALA A 60 -0.10 6.76 6.58
N GLY A 61 1.03 6.10 6.27
CA GLY A 61 1.64 5.08 7.14
C GLY A 61 2.06 3.79 6.42
N ALA A 62 2.02 3.74 5.09
CA ALA A 62 2.55 2.61 4.35
C ALA A 62 4.07 2.54 4.51
N SER A 63 4.58 1.41 5.02
CA SER A 63 6.02 1.16 5.14
C SER A 63 6.62 0.58 3.85
N ARG A 64 5.77 0.12 2.92
CA ARG A 64 6.19 -0.41 1.63
C ARG A 64 5.15 -0.10 0.55
N ILE A 65 5.64 0.14 -0.67
CA ILE A 65 4.82 0.33 -1.86
C ILE A 65 4.99 -0.86 -2.81
N GLY A 66 3.88 -1.38 -3.33
CA GLY A 66 3.83 -2.38 -4.39
C GLY A 66 3.29 -1.78 -5.68
N THR A 67 4.17 -1.53 -6.65
CA THR A 67 3.82 -1.00 -7.97
C THR A 67 4.75 -1.59 -9.03
N SER A 68 4.21 -1.88 -10.23
CA SER A 68 4.96 -2.22 -11.45
C SER A 68 5.70 -1.02 -12.04
N SER A 69 5.32 0.20 -11.62
CA SER A 69 5.75 1.45 -12.22
C SER A 69 6.88 2.15 -11.45
N ALA A 70 7.56 1.44 -10.55
CA ALA A 70 8.53 2.03 -9.61
C ALA A 70 9.62 2.84 -10.32
N VAL A 71 10.20 2.31 -11.41
CA VAL A 71 11.27 3.01 -12.16
C VAL A 71 10.74 4.32 -12.74
N LYS A 72 9.61 4.28 -13.46
CA LYS A 72 9.01 5.46 -14.09
C LYS A 72 8.66 6.55 -13.06
N LEU A 73 8.09 6.15 -11.92
CA LEU A 73 7.77 7.06 -10.81
C LEU A 73 9.00 7.75 -10.23
N LEU A 74 10.13 7.04 -10.17
CA LEU A 74 11.38 7.57 -9.64
C LEU A 74 12.13 8.44 -10.65
N THR A 75 12.03 8.15 -11.95
CA THR A 75 12.65 8.93 -13.03
C THR A 75 11.81 10.10 -13.52
N GLY A 76 10.56 10.24 -13.05
CA GLY A 76 9.65 11.31 -13.47
C GLY A 76 9.00 11.07 -14.83
N GLU A 77 8.99 9.82 -15.30
CA GLU A 77 8.33 9.43 -16.54
C GLU A 77 6.83 9.18 -16.33
N ALA A 78 6.03 9.51 -17.34
CA ALA A 78 4.60 9.23 -17.32
C ALA A 78 4.33 7.72 -17.27
N VAL A 79 3.46 7.30 -16.34
CA VAL A 79 3.03 5.91 -16.22
C VAL A 79 1.87 5.65 -17.19
N THR A 80 2.11 4.78 -18.16
CA THR A 80 1.11 4.29 -19.12
C THR A 80 0.88 2.80 -18.94
N GLY A 81 -0.36 2.35 -19.12
CA GLY A 81 -0.74 0.94 -19.00
C GLY A 81 -0.82 0.43 -17.56
N TYR A 82 -0.71 -0.90 -17.42
CA TYR A 82 -0.52 -1.62 -16.15
C TYR A 82 0.97 -1.89 -15.92
#